data_AF-A0A1Q3WYA9-F1
#
_entry.id   AF-A0A1Q3WYA9-F1
#
_cell.length_a   1.000
_cell.length_b   1.000
_cell.length_c   1.000
_cell.angle_alpha   90.00
_cell.angle_beta   90.00
_cell.angle_gamma   90.00
#
_symmetry.space_group_name_H-M   'P 1'
#
loop_
_entity.id
_entity.type
_entity.pdbx_description
1 polymer ?
#
loop_
_entity_poly.entity_id
_entity_poly.type
_entity_poly.pdbx_seq_one_letter_code
_entity_poly.pdbx_strand_id
1 'polypeptide(L)'
;MATQPNVDLLKQYIQTLIAPEAIFPGITPRHFENEFSRTELEAIYFCLTFVVKQANPVKHQALISSFKRVHKPNLAMHWFLAAFWRQLISIIYIYSFQSKHFYLPMN
;
A
#
# COMPACT_ATOMS: atom_id res chain seq x y z
N MET A 1 8.59 18.68 3.04
CA MET A 1 8.32 17.95 4.30
C MET A 1 8.31 16.47 3.98
N ALA A 2 9.21 15.68 4.57
CA ALA A 2 9.26 14.25 4.32
C ALA A 2 8.10 13.59 5.08
N THR A 3 6.95 13.44 4.42
CA THR A 3 5.85 12.63 4.93
C THR A 3 6.33 11.18 4.96
N GLN A 4 6.44 10.60 6.17
CA GLN A 4 6.69 9.17 6.30
C GLN A 4 5.63 8.40 5.49
N PRO A 5 6.00 7.30 4.80
CA PRO A 5 5.02 6.48 4.09
C PRO A 5 3.88 6.09 5.02
N ASN A 6 2.66 6.57 4.74
CA ASN A 6 1.48 6.26 5.56
C ASN A 6 0.94 4.88 5.15
N VAL A 7 1.55 3.84 5.71
CA VAL A 7 1.21 2.45 5.42
C VAL A 7 -0.22 2.15 5.85
N ASP A 8 -0.73 2.75 6.92
CA ASP A 8 -2.09 2.48 7.41
C ASP A 8 -3.16 3.07 6.49
N LEU A 9 -2.90 4.21 5.87
CA LEU A 9 -3.77 4.77 4.83
C LEU A 9 -3.78 3.89 3.57
N LEU A 10 -2.62 3.35 3.16
CA LEU A 10 -2.55 2.37 2.06
C LEU A 10 -3.30 1.08 2.41
N LYS A 11 -3.13 0.55 3.62
CA LYS A 11 -3.88 -0.63 4.10
C LYS A 11 -5.37 -0.36 4.11
N GLN A 12 -5.81 0.80 4.61
CA GLN A 12 -7.23 1.19 4.63
C GLN A 12 -7.78 1.30 3.21
N TYR A 13 -7.03 1.87 2.27
CA TYR A 13 -7.44 1.94 0.88
C TYR A 13 -7.60 0.55 0.27
N ILE A 14 -6.59 -0.32 0.41
CA ILE A 14 -6.66 -1.72 -0.04
C ILE A 14 -7.85 -2.45 0.59
N GLN A 15 -8.02 -2.35 1.91
CA GLN A 15 -9.13 -2.93 2.68
C GLN A 15 -10.49 -2.43 2.21
N THR A 16 -10.60 -1.17 1.78
CA THR A 16 -11.83 -0.59 1.22
C THR A 16 -12.13 -1.17 -0.16
N LEU A 17 -11.11 -1.39 -1.00
CA LEU A 17 -11.27 -1.98 -2.33
C LEU A 17 -11.71 -3.45 -2.30
N ILE A 18 -11.25 -4.20 -1.29
CA ILE A 18 -11.47 -5.65 -1.16
C ILE A 18 -12.31 -5.99 0.07
N ALA A 19 -13.18 -5.06 0.47
CA ALA A 19 -13.96 -5.06 1.71
C ALA A 19 -14.64 -6.36 2.17
N PRO A 20 -15.00 -7.35 1.33
CA PRO A 20 -15.44 -8.65 1.86
C PRO A 20 -14.38 -9.42 2.66
N GLU A 21 -13.08 -9.16 2.49
CA GLU A 21 -12.00 -9.89 3.17
C GLU A 21 -11.35 -9.02 4.26
N ALA A 22 -11.39 -9.41 5.54
CA ALA A 22 -10.71 -8.70 6.62
C ALA A 22 -9.20 -9.04 6.63
N ILE A 23 -8.42 -8.33 5.80
CA ILE A 23 -7.03 -8.72 5.51
C ILE A 23 -6.03 -8.09 6.47
N PHE A 24 -6.32 -6.88 6.94
CA PHE A 24 -5.46 -6.18 7.89
C PHE A 24 -6.15 -6.07 9.25
N PRO A 25 -5.69 -6.83 10.27
CA PRO A 25 -6.26 -6.73 11.62
C PRO A 25 -6.15 -5.30 12.14
N GLY A 26 -7.26 -4.76 12.66
CA GLY A 26 -7.33 -3.40 13.20
C GLY A 26 -7.44 -2.28 12.17
N ILE A 27 -7.54 -2.59 10.87
CA ILE A 27 -7.82 -1.59 9.83
C ILE A 27 -9.28 -1.72 9.38
N THR A 28 -10.06 -0.69 9.64
CA THR A 28 -11.46 -0.62 9.21
C THR A 28 -11.55 -0.10 7.77
N PRO A 29 -12.26 -0.78 6.85
CA PRO A 29 -12.53 -0.25 5.52
C PRO A 29 -13.25 1.10 5.63
N ARG A 30 -12.96 2.00 4.71
CA ARG A 30 -13.63 3.30 4.67
C ARG A 30 -15.04 3.13 4.08
N HIS A 31 -16.00 3.80 4.69
CA HIS A 31 -17.38 3.82 4.21
C HIS A 31 -17.46 4.58 2.87
N PHE A 32 -18.36 4.15 1.98
CA PHE A 32 -18.56 4.78 0.67
C PHE A 32 -18.89 6.28 0.74
N GLU A 33 -19.53 6.73 1.83
CA GLU A 33 -19.87 8.15 2.04
C GLU A 33 -18.67 9.02 2.43
N ASN A 34 -17.55 8.41 2.81
CA ASN A 34 -16.31 9.09 3.16
C ASN A 34 -15.26 8.77 2.11
N GLU A 35 -15.27 9.47 0.98
CA GLU A 35 -14.27 9.25 -0.06
C GLU A 35 -12.86 9.63 0.40
N PHE A 36 -11.85 9.05 -0.25
CA PHE A 36 -10.46 9.47 -0.03
C PHE A 36 -10.23 10.83 -0.70
N SER A 37 -9.79 11.80 0.08
CA SER A 37 -9.41 13.11 -0.44
C SER A 37 -8.21 13.01 -1.40
N ARG A 38 -8.04 14.02 -2.24
CA ARG A 38 -6.91 14.08 -3.18
C ARG A 38 -5.55 13.94 -2.47
N THR A 39 -5.37 14.62 -1.34
CA THR A 39 -4.15 14.56 -0.54
C THR A 39 -3.90 13.15 0.01
N GLU A 40 -4.96 12.45 0.43
CA GLU A 40 -4.85 11.05 0.85
C GLU A 40 -4.47 10.13 -0.32
N LEU A 41 -5.07 10.32 -1.49
CA LEU A 41 -4.71 9.56 -2.70
C LEU A 41 -3.25 9.79 -3.11
N GLU A 42 -2.75 11.01 -2.99
CA GLU A 42 -1.34 11.34 -3.21
C GLU A 42 -0.43 10.64 -2.18
N ALA A 43 -0.81 10.64 -0.90
CA ALA A 43 -0.09 9.91 0.15
C ALA A 43 -0.10 8.39 -0.06
N ILE A 44 -1.23 7.83 -0.49
CA ILE A 44 -1.37 6.40 -0.85
C ILE A 44 -0.45 6.07 -2.02
N TYR A 45 -0.45 6.88 -3.07
CA TYR A 45 0.42 6.67 -4.23
C TYR A 45 1.91 6.75 -3.88
N PHE A 46 2.29 7.70 -3.02
CA PHE A 46 3.65 7.81 -2.51
C PHE A 46 4.05 6.57 -1.70
N CYS A 47 3.19 6.12 -0.78
CA CYS A 47 3.42 4.91 0.00
C CYS A 47 3.51 3.67 -0.89
N LEU A 48 2.66 3.57 -1.91
CA LEU A 48 2.66 2.47 -2.86
C LEU A 48 3.96 2.43 -3.67
N THR A 49 4.46 3.60 -4.10
CA THR A 49 5.76 3.72 -4.76
C THR A 49 6.88 3.18 -3.87
N PHE A 50 6.83 3.47 -2.56
CA PHE A 50 7.80 2.95 -1.61
C PHE A 50 7.71 1.42 -1.48
N VAL A 51 6.50 0.87 -1.33
CA VAL A 51 6.28 -0.59 -1.22
C VAL A 51 6.77 -1.32 -2.46
N VAL A 52 6.43 -0.83 -3.66
CA VAL A 52 6.84 -1.46 -4.93
C VAL A 52 8.36 -1.45 -5.09
N LYS A 53 9.06 -0.43 -4.60
CA LYS A 53 10.54 -0.40 -4.61
C LYS A 53 11.19 -1.47 -3.74
N GLN A 54 10.48 -1.98 -2.72
CA GLN A 54 10.96 -3.08 -1.88
C GLN A 54 10.67 -4.47 -2.49
N ALA A 55 9.94 -4.54 -3.59
CA ALA A 55 9.57 -5.80 -4.22
C ALA A 55 10.80 -6.48 -4.85
N ASN A 56 10.97 -7.78 -4.60
CA ASN A 56 11.98 -8.57 -5.31
C ASN A 56 11.72 -8.52 -6.84
N PRO A 57 12.70 -8.07 -7.66
CA PRO A 57 12.49 -7.80 -9.08
C PRO A 57 12.28 -9.06 -9.93
N VAL A 58 12.80 -10.21 -9.48
CA VAL A 58 12.63 -11.50 -10.17
C VAL A 58 11.25 -12.08 -9.85
N LYS A 59 10.85 -12.07 -8.58
CA LYS A 59 9.58 -12.65 -8.13
C LYS A 59 8.36 -11.78 -8.48
N HIS A 60 8.51 -10.46 -8.50
CA HIS A 60 7.41 -9.51 -8.65
C HIS A 60 7.51 -8.65 -9.93
N GLN A 61 8.11 -9.19 -11.00
CA GLN A 61 8.32 -8.48 -12.26
C GLN A 61 7.02 -7.89 -12.83
N ALA A 62 5.92 -8.65 -12.80
CA ALA A 62 4.62 -8.21 -13.29
C ALA A 62 4.04 -7.04 -12.49
N LEU A 63 4.15 -7.07 -11.16
CA LEU A 63 3.74 -5.99 -10.27
C LEU A 63 4.56 -4.72 -10.55
N ILE A 64 5.89 -4.83 -10.63
CA ILE A 64 6.77 -3.68 -10.90
C ILE A 64 6.47 -3.08 -12.28
N SER A 65 6.32 -3.92 -13.30
CA SER A 65 6.08 -3.47 -14.67
C SER A 65 4.71 -2.82 -14.85
N SER A 66 3.70 -3.33 -14.14
CA SER A 66 2.35 -2.74 -14.14
C SER A 66 2.33 -1.41 -13.39
N PHE A 67 3.05 -1.31 -12.26
CA PHE A 67 3.11 -0.07 -11.48
C PHE A 67 3.75 1.08 -12.27
N LYS A 68 4.74 0.81 -13.13
CA LYS A 68 5.34 1.83 -13.99
C LYS A 68 4.33 2.56 -14.89
N ARG A 69 3.17 1.97 -15.17
CA ARG A 69 2.07 2.57 -15.96
C ARG A 69 1.13 3.43 -15.12
N VAL A 70 1.17 3.28 -13.79
CA VAL A 70 0.42 4.07 -12.84
C VAL A 70 1.23 5.35 -12.58
N HIS A 71 1.19 6.30 -13.51
CA HIS A 71 2.02 7.52 -13.43
C HIS A 71 1.54 8.54 -12.37
N LYS A 72 0.30 8.42 -11.90
CA LYS A 72 -0.35 9.39 -10.99
C LYS A 72 -1.45 8.72 -10.15
N PRO A 73 -1.84 9.31 -8.99
CA PRO A 73 -2.98 8.87 -8.21
C PRO A 73 -4.29 9.12 -9.00
N ASN A 74 -4.74 8.10 -9.70
CA ASN A 74 -5.97 8.13 -10.51
C ASN A 74 -6.60 6.74 -10.56
N LEU A 75 -7.58 6.56 -11.44
CA LEU A 75 -8.23 5.26 -11.66
C LEU A 75 -7.26 4.12 -12.01
N ALA A 76 -6.10 4.40 -12.63
CA ALA A 76 -5.10 3.36 -12.88
C ALA A 76 -4.49 2.81 -11.58
N MET A 77 -4.36 3.64 -10.53
CA MET A 77 -3.94 3.19 -9.21
C MET A 77 -4.96 2.23 -8.60
N HIS A 78 -6.25 2.52 -8.76
CA HIS A 78 -7.35 1.67 -8.31
C HIS A 78 -7.29 0.29 -8.98
N TRP A 79 -7.21 0.25 -10.32
CA TRP A 79 -7.09 -1.01 -11.06
C TRP A 79 -5.82 -1.79 -10.73
N PHE A 80 -4.70 -1.09 -10.56
CA PHE A 80 -3.44 -1.71 -10.16
C PHE A 80 -3.57 -2.38 -8.79
N LEU A 81 -4.14 -1.69 -7.81
CA LEU A 81 -4.34 -2.25 -6.47
C LEU A 81 -5.30 -3.44 -6.51
N ALA A 82 -6.41 -3.34 -7.24
CA ALA A 82 -7.34 -4.46 -7.43
C ALA A 82 -6.67 -5.70 -8.06
N ALA A 83 -5.68 -5.52 -8.95
CA ALA A 83 -4.98 -6.63 -9.58
C ALA A 83 -3.85 -7.24 -8.72
N PHE A 84 -3.16 -6.42 -7.92
CA PHE A 84 -1.91 -6.81 -7.24
C PHE A 84 -1.96 -6.81 -5.71
N TRP A 85 -3.12 -6.57 -5.09
CA TRP A 85 -3.24 -6.43 -3.63
C TRP A 85 -2.63 -7.59 -2.83
N ARG A 86 -2.78 -8.85 -3.27
CA ARG A 86 -2.20 -10.04 -2.57
C ARG A 86 -0.67 -9.99 -2.49
N GLN A 87 -0.03 -9.59 -3.59
CA GLN A 87 1.43 -9.47 -3.66
C GLN A 87 1.89 -8.27 -2.82
N LEU A 88 1.17 -7.16 -2.89
CA LEU A 88 1.46 -5.96 -2.09
C LEU A 88 1.37 -6.23 -0.59
N ILE A 89 0.33 -6.95 -0.13
CA ILE A 89 0.22 -7.38 1.27
C ILE A 89 1.44 -8.18 1.70
N SER A 90 1.87 -9.13 0.88
CA SER A 90 3.03 -9.96 1.20
C SER A 90 4.29 -9.11 1.42
N ILE A 91 4.51 -8.12 0.55
CA ILE A 91 5.62 -7.17 0.67
C ILE A 91 5.45 -6.29 1.92
N ILE A 92 4.25 -5.79 2.18
CA ILE A 92 3.92 -4.96 3.35
C ILE A 92 4.17 -5.72 4.64
N TYR A 93 3.80 -7.00 4.74
CA TYR A 93 4.04 -7.82 5.94
C TYR A 93 5.52 -8.10 6.15
N ILE A 94 6.27 -8.46 5.11
CA ILE A 94 7.71 -8.68 5.20
C ILE A 94 8.41 -7.41 5.70
N TYR A 95 8.05 -6.26 5.15
CA TYR A 95 8.65 -4.98 5.53
C TYR A 95 8.22 -4.51 6.93
N SER A 96 6.94 -4.66 7.27
CA SER A 96 6.41 -4.29 8.60
C SER A 96 6.99 -5.19 9.71
N PHE A 97 7.30 -6.45 9.39
CA PHE A 97 8.00 -7.36 10.29
C PHE A 97 9.46 -6.95 10.49
N GLN A 98 10.16 -6.56 9.41
CA GLN A 98 11.54 -6.05 9.50
C GLN A 98 11.63 -4.70 10.24
N SER A 99 10.64 -3.82 10.09
CA SER A 99 10.56 -2.56 10.83
C SER A 99 10.44 -2.75 12.34
N LYS A 100 9.80 -3.83 12.83
CA LYS A 100 9.78 -4.17 14.27
C LYS A 100 11.14 -4.62 14.80
N HIS A 101 12.04 -5.11 13.94
CA HIS A 101 13.41 -5.47 14.33
C HIS A 101 14.39 -4.29 14.35
N PHE A 102 14.00 -3.10 13.85
CA PHE A 102 14.79 -1.87 13.98
C PHE A 102 14.48 -1.08 15.26
N TYR A 103 13.49 -1.51 16.06
CA TYR A 103 13.28 -1.01 17.42
C TYR A 103 13.93 -1.97 18.43
N LEU A 104 15.24 -2.12 18.36
CA LEU A 104 15.99 -2.43 19.57
C LEU A 104 16.03 -1.15 20.41
N PRO A 105 15.69 -1.18 21.71
CA PRO A 105 15.82 -0.01 22.55
C PRO A 105 17.31 0.38 22.57
N MET A 106 17.63 1.57 22.07
CA MET A 106 18.90 2.20 22.43
C MET A 106 18.82 2.48 23.92
N ASN A 107 19.53 1.64 24.67
CA ASN A 107 19.86 1.84 26.07
C ASN A 107 20.93 2.93 26.19
#